data_AF-A0A7C7K9W3-F1
#
_entry.id   AF-A0A7C7K9W3-F1
#
_cell.length_a   1.000
_cell.length_b   1.000
_cell.length_c   1.000
_cell.angle_alpha   90.00
_cell.angle_beta   90.00
_cell.angle_gamma   90.00
#
_symmetry.space_group_name_H-M   'P 1'
#
loop_
_entity.id
_entity.type
_entity.pdbx_description
1 polymer ?
#
loop_
_entity_poly.entity_id
_entity_poly.type
_entity_poly.pdbx_seq_one_letter_code
_entity_poly.pdbx_strand_id
1 'polypeptide(L)'
;MSLDRILAVASRIIRQIIKDRRSVALIVLAPVLVMTLVGFSLFDERDILNRIAPALLGVFVLFFTFLLTGVSFLRERSQGTLDRLKITPVSRADLLVGYLLGFLLFAMLQSVVILAYTV
;
A
#
# COMPACT_ATOMS: atom_id res chain seq x y z
N MET A 1 14.53 -13.81 16.36
CA MET A 1 14.19 -12.92 15.23
C MET A 1 15.49 -12.60 14.51
N SER A 2 15.69 -13.07 13.28
CA SER A 2 16.89 -12.74 12.51
C SER A 2 16.54 -11.70 11.46
N LEU A 3 17.22 -10.55 11.49
CA LEU A 3 16.99 -9.41 10.60
C LEU A 3 17.03 -9.82 9.12
N ASP A 4 17.92 -10.75 8.74
CA ASP A 4 18.08 -11.23 7.38
C ASP A 4 16.80 -11.90 6.83
N ARG A 5 16.06 -12.62 7.69
CA ARG A 5 14.80 -13.27 7.29
C ARG A 5 13.69 -12.24 7.07
N ILE A 6 13.62 -11.23 7.93
CA ILE A 6 12.65 -10.13 7.82
C ILE A 6 12.89 -9.36 6.53
N LEU A 7 14.15 -9.01 6.24
CA LEU A 7 14.54 -8.32 5.01
C LEU A 7 14.30 -9.16 3.75
N ALA A 8 14.52 -10.47 3.82
CA ALA A 8 14.22 -11.37 2.72
C ALA A 8 12.70 -11.41 2.40
N VAL A 9 11.85 -11.48 3.43
CA VAL A 9 10.39 -11.42 3.28
C VAL A 9 9.96 -10.07 2.71
N ALA A 10 10.44 -8.96 3.27
CA ALA A 10 10.13 -7.63 2.79
C ALA A 10 10.52 -7.43 1.31
N SER A 11 11.74 -7.83 0.95
CA SER A 11 12.25 -7.74 -0.43
C SER A 11 11.46 -8.60 -1.41
N ARG A 12 11.00 -9.78 -0.97
CA ARG A 12 10.11 -10.64 -1.75
C ARG A 12 8.78 -9.95 -2.04
N ILE A 13 8.14 -9.36 -1.02
CA ILE A 13 6.86 -8.66 -1.15
C ILE A 13 6.99 -7.46 -2.09
N ILE A 14 8.05 -6.67 -1.93
CA ILE A 14 8.32 -5.51 -2.80
C ILE A 14 8.41 -5.94 -4.25
N ARG A 15 9.19 -6.99 -4.54
CA ARG A 15 9.35 -7.51 -5.90
C ARG A 15 8.05 -8.08 -6.46
N GLN A 16 7.24 -8.71 -5.61
CA GLN A 16 5.93 -9.25 -5.98
C GLN A 16 4.93 -8.15 -6.34
N ILE A 17 4.92 -7.06 -5.58
CA ILE A 17 4.06 -5.90 -5.83
C ILE A 17 4.48 -5.18 -7.11
N ILE A 18 5.78 -4.90 -7.29
CA ILE A 18 6.29 -4.21 -8.48
C ILE A 18 6.03 -5.00 -9.77
N LYS A 19 6.12 -6.33 -9.71
CA LYS A 19 5.87 -7.19 -10.88
C LYS A 19 4.38 -7.29 -11.23
N ASP A 20 3.49 -7.03 -10.27
CA ASP A 20 2.06 -7.05 -10.51
C ASP A 20 1.53 -5.68 -10.97
N ARG A 21 1.22 -5.61 -12.26
CA ARG A 21 0.65 -4.41 -12.91
C ARG A 21 -0.59 -3.89 -12.19
N ARG A 22 -1.43 -4.75 -11.62
CA ARG A 22 -2.66 -4.33 -10.92
C ARG A 22 -2.32 -3.62 -9.61
N SER A 23 -1.40 -4.17 -8.82
CA SER A 23 -0.95 -3.55 -7.59
C SER A 23 -0.23 -2.22 -7.84
N VAL A 24 0.64 -2.16 -8.86
CA VAL A 24 1.31 -0.91 -9.25
C VAL A 24 0.30 0.14 -9.72
N ALA A 25 -0.68 -0.24 -10.55
CA ALA A 25 -1.75 0.66 -10.95
C ALA A 25 -2.57 1.15 -9.75
N LEU A 26 -2.88 0.29 -8.78
CA LEU A 26 -3.59 0.69 -7.57
C LEU A 26 -2.78 1.66 -6.70
N ILE A 27 -1.45 1.51 -6.67
CA ILE A 27 -0.56 2.39 -5.90
C ILE A 27 -0.49 3.80 -6.48
N VAL A 28 -0.46 3.94 -7.81
CA VAL A 28 -0.22 5.24 -8.46
C VAL A 28 -1.50 5.81 -9.08
N LEU A 29 -2.17 5.01 -9.91
CA LEU A 29 -3.29 5.48 -10.73
C LEU A 29 -4.54 5.77 -9.90
N ALA A 30 -4.88 4.88 -8.96
CA ALA A 30 -6.09 5.01 -8.17
C ALA A 30 -6.12 6.28 -7.30
N PRO A 31 -5.08 6.61 -6.50
CA PRO A 31 -5.14 7.81 -5.69
C PRO A 31 -5.06 9.10 -6.51
N VAL A 32 -4.32 9.12 -7.63
CA VAL A 32 -4.31 10.27 -8.55
C VAL A 32 -5.70 10.48 -9.14
N LEU A 33 -6.34 9.43 -9.66
CA LEU A 33 -7.67 9.51 -10.25
C LEU A 33 -8.71 10.01 -9.24
N VAL A 34 -8.65 9.53 -8.00
CA VAL A 34 -9.53 10.00 -6.92
C VAL A 34 -9.28 11.46 -6.58
N MET A 35 -8.02 11.90 -6.47
CA MET A 35 -7.73 13.31 -6.21
C MET A 35 -8.11 14.21 -7.37
N THR A 36 -7.95 13.77 -8.61
CA THR A 36 -8.46 14.46 -9.80
C THR A 36 -9.98 14.62 -9.69
N LEU A 37 -10.70 13.54 -9.38
CA LEU A 37 -12.16 13.57 -9.24
C LEU A 37 -12.61 14.55 -8.14
N VAL A 38 -11.97 14.51 -6.97
CA VAL A 38 -12.26 15.42 -5.84
C VAL A 38 -11.99 16.87 -6.24
N GLY A 39 -10.85 17.13 -6.90
CA GLY A 39 -10.48 18.46 -7.36
C GLY A 39 -11.44 19.03 -8.41
N PHE A 40 -11.90 18.21 -9.36
CA PHE A 40 -12.92 18.60 -10.34
C PHE A 40 -14.30 18.79 -9.69
N SER A 41 -14.67 17.95 -8.72
CA SER A 41 -15.97 18.02 -8.05
C SER A 41 -16.12 19.27 -7.19
N LEU A 42 -15.03 19.79 -6.62
CA LEU A 42 -15.01 20.95 -5.73
C LEU A 42 -14.32 22.16 -6.38
N PHE A 43 -14.33 22.23 -7.70
CA PHE A 43 -13.61 23.25 -8.46
C PHE A 43 -14.05 24.69 -8.09
N ASP A 44 -15.34 24.89 -7.84
CA ASP A 44 -15.92 26.18 -7.46
C ASP A 44 -15.75 26.49 -5.96
N GLU A 45 -15.42 25.49 -5.14
CA GLU A 45 -15.41 25.56 -3.67
C GLU A 45 -14.01 25.34 -3.09
N ARG A 46 -13.01 26.05 -3.64
CA ARG A 46 -11.59 25.85 -3.29
C ARG A 46 -11.27 25.99 -1.79
N ASP A 47 -11.99 26.86 -1.09
CA ASP A 47 -11.82 27.03 0.37
C ASP A 47 -12.23 25.78 1.15
N ILE A 48 -13.28 25.09 0.71
CA ILE A 48 -13.73 23.82 1.30
C ILE A 48 -12.69 22.74 0.98
N LEU A 49 -12.27 22.64 -0.29
CA LEU A 49 -11.26 21.69 -0.74
C LEU A 49 -9.97 21.81 0.09
N ASN A 50 -9.44 23.02 0.30
CA ASN A 50 -8.21 23.23 1.07
C ASN A 50 -8.34 22.82 2.54
N ARG A 51 -9.53 22.95 3.13
CA ARG A 51 -9.78 22.53 4.52
C ARG A 51 -9.88 21.01 4.65
N ILE A 52 -10.44 20.32 3.66
CA ILE A 52 -10.67 18.87 3.72
C ILE A 52 -9.55 18.04 3.07
N ALA A 53 -8.77 18.63 2.15
CA ALA A 53 -7.73 17.93 1.40
C ALA A 53 -6.72 17.17 2.30
N PRO A 54 -6.21 17.75 3.41
CA PRO A 54 -5.32 17.01 4.32
C PRO A 54 -5.99 15.77 4.95
N ALA A 55 -7.27 15.87 5.31
CA ALA A 55 -8.02 14.75 5.86
C ALA A 55 -8.26 13.68 4.78
N LEU A 56 -8.63 14.08 3.57
CA LEU A 56 -8.82 13.18 2.43
C LEU A 56 -7.51 12.49 2.04
N LEU A 57 -6.38 13.19 2.06
CA LEU A 57 -5.04 12.62 1.86
C LEU A 57 -4.80 11.46 2.83
N GLY A 58 -4.96 11.69 4.14
CA GLY A 58 -4.76 10.66 5.15
C GLY A 58 -5.72 9.48 4.98
N VAL A 59 -7.00 9.74 4.73
CA VAL A 59 -8.01 8.71 4.53
C VAL A 59 -7.72 7.88 3.29
N PHE A 60 -7.37 8.48 2.16
CA PHE A 60 -7.09 7.75 0.93
C PHE A 60 -5.78 6.96 1.01
N VAL A 61 -4.70 7.52 1.57
CA VAL A 61 -3.46 6.77 1.81
C VAL A 61 -3.74 5.53 2.67
N LEU A 62 -4.49 5.69 3.77
CA LEU A 62 -4.89 4.58 4.63
C LEU A 62 -5.73 3.55 3.87
N PHE A 63 -6.75 4.01 3.15
CA PHE A 63 -7.68 3.15 2.41
C PHE A 63 -6.98 2.34 1.32
N PHE A 64 -6.12 2.97 0.50
CA PHE A 64 -5.38 2.27 -0.55
C PHE A 64 -4.29 1.37 -0.02
N THR A 65 -3.59 1.76 1.04
CA THR A 65 -2.62 0.88 1.73
C THR A 65 -3.32 -0.34 2.32
N PHE A 66 -4.50 -0.15 2.92
CA PHE A 66 -5.33 -1.24 3.44
C PHE A 66 -5.80 -2.17 2.31
N LEU A 67 -6.30 -1.64 1.20
CA LEU A 67 -6.69 -2.43 0.03
C LEU A 67 -5.51 -3.23 -0.54
N LEU A 68 -4.35 -2.60 -0.71
CA LEU A 68 -3.13 -3.26 -1.21
C LEU A 68 -2.73 -4.43 -0.29
N THR A 69 -2.77 -4.21 1.01
CA THR A 69 -2.49 -5.22 2.03
C THR A 69 -3.51 -6.36 1.97
N GLY A 70 -4.80 -6.03 1.87
CA GLY A 70 -5.89 -7.01 1.75
C GLY A 70 -5.78 -7.87 0.49
N VAL A 71 -5.48 -7.27 -0.67
CA VAL A 71 -5.27 -7.99 -1.93
C VAL A 71 -4.04 -8.90 -1.84
N SER A 72 -2.95 -8.42 -1.24
CA SER A 72 -1.73 -9.21 -1.05
C SER A 72 -1.98 -10.40 -0.12
N PHE A 73 -2.73 -10.20 0.97
CA PHE A 73 -3.11 -11.26 1.89
C PHE A 73 -4.06 -12.28 1.25
N LEU A 74 -5.07 -11.82 0.51
CA LEU A 74 -5.99 -12.68 -0.23
C LEU A 74 -5.24 -13.52 -1.27
N ARG A 75 -4.26 -12.92 -1.96
CA ARG A 75 -3.38 -13.63 -2.88
C ARG A 75 -2.59 -14.72 -2.18
N GLU A 76 -1.98 -14.41 -1.04
CA GLU A 76 -1.19 -15.37 -0.26
C GLU A 76 -2.05 -16.56 0.21
N ARG A 77 -3.31 -16.30 0.61
CA ARG A 77 -4.27 -17.36 0.94
C ARG A 77 -4.71 -18.15 -0.28
N SER A 78 -4.98 -17.49 -1.42
CA SER A 78 -5.42 -18.16 -2.64
C SER A 78 -4.34 -19.06 -3.27
N GLN A 79 -3.06 -18.70 -3.11
CA GLN A 79 -1.93 -19.44 -3.68
C GLN A 79 -1.41 -20.56 -2.76
N GLY A 80 -1.96 -20.70 -1.55
CA GLY A 80 -1.53 -21.72 -0.58
C GLY A 80 -0.10 -21.54 -0.06
N THR A 81 0.53 -20.39 -0.32
CA THR A 81 1.92 -20.12 0.08
C THR A 81 2.05 -20.09 1.61
N LEU A 82 1.01 -19.62 2.30
CA LEU A 82 0.94 -19.62 3.76
C LEU A 82 1.04 -21.03 4.35
N ASP A 83 0.48 -22.04 3.68
CA ASP A 83 0.50 -23.41 4.16
C ASP A 83 1.85 -24.09 3.91
N ARG A 84 2.54 -23.73 2.82
CA ARG A 84 3.94 -24.16 2.58
C ARG A 84 4.94 -23.50 3.53
N LEU A 85 4.66 -22.28 3.96
CA LEU A 85 5.56 -21.52 4.84
C LEU A 85 5.48 -21.98 6.30
N LYS A 86 4.34 -22.52 6.75
CA LYS A 86 4.18 -23.15 8.07
C LYS A 86 5.09 -24.36 8.30
N ILE A 87 5.63 -24.92 7.23
CA ILE A 87 6.54 -26.09 7.24
C ILE A 87 8.01 -25.65 7.29
N THR A 88 8.30 -24.38 7.02
CA THR A 88 9.64 -23.79 7.15
C THR A 88 9.85 -23.22 8.55
N PRO A 89 11.10 -23.15 9.08
CA PRO A 89 11.39 -22.69 10.43
C PRO A 89 11.35 -21.14 10.55
N VAL A 90 10.31 -20.50 10.02
CA VAL A 90 10.09 -19.04 10.08
C VAL A 90 9.00 -18.75 11.11
N SER A 91 9.30 -17.89 12.08
CA SER A 91 8.32 -17.52 13.11
C SER A 91 7.22 -16.64 12.51
N ARG A 92 5.99 -16.76 13.03
CA ARG A 92 4.84 -15.93 12.59
C ARG A 92 5.11 -14.43 12.77
N ALA A 93 5.87 -14.08 13.81
CA ALA A 93 6.27 -12.70 14.11
C ALA A 93 7.25 -12.15 13.07
N ASP A 94 8.27 -12.91 12.66
CA ASP A 94 9.20 -12.50 11.61
C ASP A 94 8.47 -12.23 10.28
N LEU A 95 7.42 -13.02 10.00
CA LEU A 95 6.57 -12.82 8.82
C LEU A 95 5.79 -11.50 8.89
N LEU A 96 5.12 -11.27 10.02
CA LEU A 96 4.30 -10.09 10.23
C LEU A 96 5.14 -8.81 10.12
N VAL A 97 6.33 -8.80 10.74
CA VAL A 97 7.26 -7.67 10.67
C VAL A 97 7.76 -7.45 9.23
N GLY A 98 8.08 -8.52 8.50
CA GLY A 98 8.47 -8.43 7.09
C GLY A 98 7.38 -7.84 6.19
N TYR A 99 6.11 -8.22 6.42
CA TYR A 99 4.97 -7.62 5.73
C TYR A 99 4.78 -6.15 6.08
N LEU A 100 4.81 -5.80 7.37
CA LEU A 100 4.67 -4.42 7.82
C LEU A 100 5.73 -3.53 7.19
N LEU A 101 7.00 -3.95 7.18
CA LEU A 101 8.08 -3.20 6.55
C LEU A 101 7.90 -3.07 5.03
N GLY A 102 7.49 -4.15 4.37
CA GLY A 102 7.22 -4.15 2.93
C GLY A 102 6.11 -3.16 2.55
N PHE A 103 4.99 -3.15 3.27
CA PHE A 103 3.87 -2.24 3.00
C PHE A 103 4.15 -0.80 3.41
N LEU A 104 4.95 -0.58 4.45
CA LEU A 104 5.31 0.76 4.90
C LEU A 104 6.03 1.55 3.80
N LEU A 105 6.90 0.90 3.01
CA LEU A 105 7.53 1.51 1.84
C LEU A 105 6.48 2.02 0.83
N PHE A 106 5.46 1.21 0.55
CA PHE A 106 4.41 1.59 -0.40
C PHE A 106 3.48 2.67 0.15
N ALA A 107 3.18 2.65 1.45
CA ALA A 107 2.41 3.71 2.09
C ALA A 107 3.13 5.06 2.00
N MET A 108 4.45 5.08 2.23
CA MET A 108 5.26 6.29 2.03
C MET A 108 5.26 6.74 0.57
N LEU A 109 5.45 5.81 -0.37
CA LEU A 109 5.44 6.12 -1.80
C LEU A 109 4.09 6.71 -2.24
N GLN A 110 2.98 6.11 -1.82
CA GLN A 110 1.63 6.64 -2.08
C GLN A 110 1.48 8.05 -1.51
N SER A 111 1.85 8.26 -0.23
CA SER A 111 1.77 9.59 0.39
C SER A 111 2.54 10.64 -0.40
N VAL A 112 3.77 10.34 -0.83
CA VAL A 112 4.59 11.25 -1.65
C VAL A 112 3.95 11.54 -3.00
N VAL A 113 3.43 10.52 -3.69
CA VAL A 113 2.78 10.69 -5.00
C VAL A 113 1.57 11.62 -4.88
N ILE A 114 0.75 11.46 -3.84
CA ILE A 114 -0.47 12.27 -3.71
C ILE A 114 -0.14 13.69 -3.27
N LEU A 115 0.82 13.87 -2.35
CA LEU A 115 1.30 15.19 -1.97
C LEU A 115 1.89 15.93 -3.18
N ALA A 116 2.73 15.28 -3.98
CA ALA A 116 3.32 15.87 -5.19
C ALA A 116 2.29 16.19 -6.30
N TYR A 117 1.13 15.53 -6.28
CA TYR A 117 0.03 15.82 -7.20
C TYR A 117 -0.87 16.97 -6.70
N THR A 118 -0.99 17.11 -5.38
CA THR A 118 -1.91 18.07 -4.73
C THR A 118 -1.26 19.44 -4.52
N VAL A 119 0.06 19.48 -4.30
CA VAL A 119 0.87 20.71 -4.16
C VAL A 119 1.37 21.16 -5.52
#